data_AF-A0A0Q1AH70-F1
#
_entry.id   AF-A0A0Q1AH70-F1
#
_cell.length_a   1.000
_cell.length_b   1.000
_cell.length_c   1.000
_cell.angle_alpha   90.00
_cell.angle_beta   90.00
_cell.angle_gamma   90.00
#
_symmetry.space_group_name_H-M   'P 1'
#
loop_
_entity.id
_entity.type
_entity.pdbx_description
1 polymer ?
#
loop_
_entity_poly.entity_id
_entity_poly.type
_entity_poly.pdbx_seq_one_letter_code
_entity_poly.pdbx_strand_id
1 'polypeptide(L)'
;MFEGKKRDTLARIGIFTRDDLSINLPDAIDPAEIFPGLAGSRCENVPLSADPEFAARYLPGGKDPVFVHPAVPVPVESGSCVMVPCWHTAFSNPRNYVKWLVALKDRIPPDTAWYAPGSALPSNVYILCYSGFDLFDFTAVDLASAQGRFCTPEGEFPADLMDSGICTCEGCRNGDLVQHNRLSLVREIRLVSWFIAESRLRELVEARCRLHSSHVAILRHLDDQEEFMERHAPVARAVQLGATTGEVLHRAEVVRFADRVCTRYTPPEGRCVVLLPCSARKPYSLSRSHSQLKGAIGGRAVELIVTSPLGLVPRELEMVYPAAHYDVPVTGYWDREELAFAAGVLSRYFEKNPPERVFAHLEGGALESARMAADKAGIDLEVTCTRHPLSPESLAGLDEALSGERKVTHDAVRGTASWQFGCTIDTSGLRIRGRYPRLMAVADRRPYFSFDT
;
A
#
# COMPACT_ATOMS: atom_id res chain seq x y z
N MET A 1 -14.95 -6.61 -23.79
CA MET A 1 -14.53 -7.42 -22.64
C MET A 1 -13.21 -6.88 -22.11
N PHE A 2 -13.15 -6.59 -20.81
CA PHE A 2 -11.91 -6.23 -20.13
C PHE A 2 -11.28 -7.46 -19.46
N GLU A 3 -10.00 -7.69 -19.72
CA GLU A 3 -9.22 -8.76 -19.10
C GLU A 3 -8.05 -8.14 -18.31
N GLY A 4 -8.13 -8.18 -16.97
CA GLY A 4 -7.04 -7.74 -16.10
C GLY A 4 -5.84 -8.69 -16.16
N LYS A 5 -4.63 -8.15 -16.37
CA LYS A 5 -3.37 -8.90 -16.46
C LYS A 5 -2.47 -8.71 -15.23
N LYS A 6 -2.38 -7.48 -14.73
CA LYS A 6 -1.65 -7.13 -13.51
C LYS A 6 -2.48 -6.16 -12.68
N ARG A 7 -2.21 -6.11 -11.38
CA ARG A 7 -2.94 -5.29 -10.44
C ARG A 7 -2.02 -4.81 -9.33
N ASP A 8 -2.16 -3.54 -8.96
CA ASP A 8 -1.55 -2.94 -7.78
C ASP A 8 -2.63 -2.14 -7.05
N THR A 9 -3.18 -2.72 -5.98
CA THR A 9 -4.33 -2.17 -5.25
C THR A 9 -5.59 -2.05 -6.13
N LEU A 10 -6.11 -0.86 -6.43
CA LEU A 10 -7.24 -0.67 -7.35
C LEU A 10 -6.79 -0.51 -8.79
N ALA A 11 -5.52 -0.14 -9.01
CA ALA A 11 -4.97 0.08 -10.33
C ALA A 11 -4.71 -1.23 -11.04
N ARG A 12 -4.95 -1.25 -12.35
CA ARG A 12 -4.88 -2.47 -13.17
C ARG A 12 -4.19 -2.19 -14.48
N ILE A 13 -3.46 -3.18 -14.96
CA ILE A 13 -3.09 -3.29 -16.37
C ILE A 13 -3.98 -4.37 -16.96
N GLY A 14 -4.61 -4.11 -18.09
CA GLY A 14 -5.46 -5.08 -18.75
C GLY A 14 -5.60 -4.82 -20.23
N ILE A 15 -6.30 -5.73 -20.90
CA ILE A 15 -6.64 -5.61 -22.31
C ILE A 15 -8.14 -5.39 -22.40
N PHE A 16 -8.56 -4.30 -23.04
CA PHE A 16 -9.95 -4.08 -23.40
C PHE A 16 -10.15 -4.43 -24.86
N THR A 17 -10.95 -5.46 -25.11
CA THR A 17 -11.28 -5.94 -26.46
C THR A 17 -12.72 -5.59 -26.80
N ARG A 18 -12.94 -4.99 -27.96
CA ARG A 18 -14.26 -4.69 -28.51
C ARG A 18 -14.20 -4.87 -30.01
N ASP A 19 -15.07 -5.72 -30.57
CA ASP A 19 -15.06 -6.05 -31.99
C ASP A 19 -13.63 -6.46 -32.43
N ASP A 20 -13.04 -5.76 -33.41
CA ASP A 20 -11.65 -5.99 -33.85
C ASP A 20 -10.60 -5.11 -33.12
N LEU A 21 -11.04 -4.26 -32.19
CA LEU A 21 -10.18 -3.34 -31.44
C LEU A 21 -9.67 -3.99 -30.15
N SER A 22 -8.37 -3.81 -29.88
CA SER A 22 -7.71 -4.26 -28.65
C SER A 22 -6.81 -3.18 -28.10
N ILE A 23 -7.02 -2.80 -26.84
CA ILE A 23 -6.31 -1.70 -26.18
C ILE A 23 -5.71 -2.15 -24.86
N ASN A 24 -4.44 -1.81 -24.66
CA ASN A 24 -3.76 -1.99 -23.38
C ASN A 24 -4.09 -0.83 -22.45
N LEU A 25 -4.78 -1.12 -21.35
CA LEU A 25 -5.12 -0.14 -20.33
C LEU A 25 -4.11 -0.17 -19.17
N PRO A 26 -3.83 0.97 -18.50
CA PRO A 26 -4.47 2.26 -18.75
C PRO A 26 -3.98 2.99 -20.00
N ASP A 27 -4.89 3.73 -20.64
CA ASP A 27 -4.61 4.52 -21.85
C ASP A 27 -5.48 5.76 -22.02
N ALA A 28 -5.01 6.71 -22.85
CA ALA A 28 -5.79 7.83 -23.36
C ALA A 28 -6.07 7.65 -24.85
N ILE A 29 -7.32 7.82 -25.24
CA ILE A 29 -7.84 7.52 -26.58
C ILE A 29 -8.74 8.65 -27.08
N ASP A 30 -9.12 8.61 -28.37
CA ASP A 30 -10.35 9.27 -28.80
C ASP A 30 -11.56 8.36 -28.44
N PRO A 31 -12.44 8.78 -27.53
CA PRO A 31 -13.54 7.95 -27.08
C PRO A 31 -14.55 7.64 -28.19
N ALA A 32 -14.68 8.48 -29.21
CA ALA A 32 -15.62 8.26 -30.31
C ALA A 32 -15.21 7.08 -31.22
N GLU A 33 -13.92 6.74 -31.26
CA GLU A 33 -13.40 5.59 -32.02
C GLU A 33 -13.79 4.25 -31.38
N ILE A 34 -13.97 4.23 -30.06
CA ILE A 34 -14.31 3.01 -29.29
C ILE A 34 -15.78 2.93 -28.98
N PHE A 35 -16.39 4.09 -28.74
CA PHE A 35 -17.76 4.22 -28.33
C PHE A 35 -18.46 5.17 -29.32
N PRO A 36 -18.86 4.70 -30.50
CA PRO A 36 -19.53 5.53 -31.50
C PRO A 36 -20.78 6.23 -30.97
N GLY A 37 -21.44 5.64 -29.97
CA GLY A 37 -22.59 6.23 -29.27
C GLY A 37 -22.27 7.53 -28.51
N LEU A 38 -21.00 7.85 -28.28
CA LEU A 38 -20.56 9.11 -27.67
C LEU A 38 -20.41 10.25 -28.68
N ALA A 39 -20.23 9.97 -29.98
CA ALA A 39 -20.01 11.01 -30.99
C ALA A 39 -21.16 12.05 -31.09
N GLY A 40 -22.38 11.63 -30.75
CA GLY A 40 -23.56 12.50 -30.70
C GLY A 40 -23.98 12.95 -29.30
N SER A 41 -23.29 12.48 -28.24
CA SER A 41 -23.63 12.85 -26.86
C SER A 41 -23.27 14.30 -26.59
N ARG A 42 -24.25 15.11 -26.17
CA ARG A 42 -24.04 16.50 -25.75
C ARG A 42 -24.91 16.84 -24.55
N CYS A 43 -24.36 17.60 -23.62
CA CYS A 43 -25.10 18.14 -22.46
C CYS A 43 -25.72 17.08 -21.53
N GLU A 44 -25.13 15.89 -21.47
CA GLU A 44 -25.60 14.75 -20.66
C GLU A 44 -24.94 14.68 -19.27
N ASN A 45 -24.65 15.83 -18.69
CA ASN A 45 -23.91 15.94 -17.44
C ASN A 45 -24.86 15.85 -16.23
N VAL A 46 -24.66 14.83 -15.39
CA VAL A 46 -25.26 14.73 -14.06
C VAL A 46 -24.17 15.00 -13.03
N PRO A 47 -24.26 16.08 -12.22
CA PRO A 47 -23.28 16.35 -11.19
C PRO A 47 -23.18 15.21 -10.18
N LEU A 48 -21.96 14.83 -9.78
CA LEU A 48 -21.74 13.76 -8.80
C LEU A 48 -22.42 14.02 -7.43
N SER A 49 -22.67 15.29 -7.11
CA SER A 49 -23.38 15.73 -5.91
C SER A 49 -24.90 15.79 -6.06
N ALA A 50 -25.45 15.46 -7.23
CA ALA A 50 -26.90 15.45 -7.44
C ALA A 50 -27.58 14.46 -6.48
N ASP A 51 -28.75 14.83 -5.99
CA ASP A 51 -29.58 13.93 -5.19
C ASP A 51 -30.04 12.73 -6.03
N PRO A 52 -30.43 11.61 -5.39
CA PRO A 52 -30.83 10.40 -6.11
C PRO A 52 -31.99 10.58 -7.08
N GLU A 53 -32.95 11.48 -6.79
CA GLU A 53 -34.12 11.70 -7.64
C GLU A 53 -33.71 12.43 -8.92
N PHE A 54 -32.92 13.51 -8.80
CA PHE A 54 -32.37 14.21 -9.95
C PHE A 54 -31.49 13.29 -10.79
N ALA A 55 -30.57 12.57 -10.14
CA ALA A 55 -29.65 11.70 -10.84
C ALA A 55 -30.40 10.59 -11.59
N ALA A 56 -31.40 9.94 -10.97
CA ALA A 56 -32.19 8.89 -11.63
C ALA A 56 -33.00 9.42 -12.82
N ARG A 57 -33.47 10.67 -12.76
CA ARG A 57 -34.23 11.31 -13.83
C ARG A 57 -33.39 11.67 -15.05
N TYR A 58 -32.14 12.08 -14.85
CA TYR A 58 -31.30 12.67 -15.88
C TYR A 58 -30.09 11.84 -16.29
N LEU A 59 -29.76 10.76 -15.56
CA LEU A 59 -28.68 9.86 -15.95
C LEU A 59 -29.04 9.21 -17.30
N PRO A 60 -28.21 9.37 -18.34
CA PRO A 60 -28.48 8.77 -19.64
C PRO A 60 -28.55 7.24 -19.54
N GLY A 61 -29.64 6.66 -20.02
CA GLY A 61 -29.80 5.21 -20.11
C GLY A 61 -29.19 4.64 -21.40
N GLY A 62 -28.85 3.34 -21.38
CA GLY A 62 -28.72 2.53 -22.59
C GLY A 62 -27.56 2.84 -23.53
N LYS A 63 -26.47 3.43 -23.02
CA LYS A 63 -25.26 3.69 -23.81
C LYS A 63 -24.15 2.71 -23.49
N ASP A 64 -23.31 2.47 -24.49
CA ASP A 64 -22.04 1.79 -24.39
C ASP A 64 -20.97 2.87 -24.64
N PRO A 65 -20.19 3.28 -23.62
CA PRO A 65 -20.04 2.64 -22.31
C PRO A 65 -21.24 2.92 -21.38
N VAL A 66 -21.44 2.05 -20.39
CA VAL A 66 -22.56 2.16 -19.43
C VAL A 66 -22.33 3.36 -18.50
N PHE A 67 -23.25 4.33 -18.51
CA PHE A 67 -23.18 5.50 -17.64
C PHE A 67 -23.52 5.09 -16.22
N VAL A 68 -22.63 5.38 -15.26
CA VAL A 68 -22.85 5.06 -13.85
C VAL A 68 -22.73 6.31 -12.98
N HIS A 69 -23.50 6.36 -11.91
CA HIS A 69 -23.54 7.49 -10.99
C HIS A 69 -23.60 7.00 -9.54
N PRO A 70 -22.87 7.61 -8.57
CA PRO A 70 -22.86 7.15 -7.19
C PRO A 70 -24.25 7.08 -6.53
N ALA A 71 -25.18 7.96 -6.92
CA ALA A 71 -26.53 8.03 -6.37
C ALA A 71 -27.55 7.08 -7.01
N VAL A 72 -27.24 6.44 -8.15
CA VAL A 72 -28.22 5.66 -8.93
C VAL A 72 -27.68 4.24 -9.15
N PRO A 73 -28.37 3.19 -8.69
CA PRO A 73 -28.00 1.82 -9.04
C PRO A 73 -28.31 1.56 -10.51
N VAL A 74 -27.27 1.21 -11.28
CA VAL A 74 -27.39 0.84 -12.69
C VAL A 74 -26.91 -0.61 -12.83
N PRO A 75 -27.67 -1.51 -13.49
CA PRO A 75 -27.18 -2.86 -13.76
C PRO A 75 -26.01 -2.79 -14.73
N VAL A 76 -24.89 -3.39 -14.34
CA VAL A 76 -23.65 -3.44 -15.14
C VAL A 76 -23.25 -4.89 -15.36
N GLU A 77 -23.02 -5.26 -16.62
CA GLU A 77 -22.57 -6.61 -16.99
C GLU A 77 -21.06 -6.79 -16.74
N SER A 78 -20.67 -8.00 -16.35
CA SER A 78 -19.27 -8.41 -16.19
C SER A 78 -18.46 -8.15 -17.45
N GLY A 79 -17.24 -7.63 -17.32
CA GLY A 79 -16.34 -7.39 -18.46
C GLY A 79 -16.71 -6.21 -19.37
N SER A 80 -17.78 -5.47 -19.05
CA SER A 80 -18.19 -4.26 -19.79
C SER A 80 -17.29 -3.05 -19.48
N CYS A 81 -17.53 -1.94 -20.16
CA CYS A 81 -16.94 -0.64 -19.81
C CYS A 81 -18.00 0.27 -19.19
N VAL A 82 -17.67 0.86 -18.04
CA VAL A 82 -18.47 1.89 -17.37
C VAL A 82 -17.82 3.25 -17.57
N MET A 83 -18.66 4.27 -17.70
CA MET A 83 -18.24 5.66 -17.73
C MET A 83 -18.77 6.39 -16.50
N VAL A 84 -17.87 7.09 -15.81
CA VAL A 84 -18.22 7.92 -14.65
C VAL A 84 -18.11 9.40 -15.04
N PRO A 85 -19.18 10.00 -15.56
CA PRO A 85 -19.14 11.39 -16.01
C PRO A 85 -18.83 12.36 -14.86
N CYS A 86 -18.32 13.54 -15.21
CA CYS A 86 -18.05 14.63 -14.27
C CYS A 86 -17.01 14.35 -13.17
N TRP A 87 -16.21 13.27 -13.29
CA TRP A 87 -15.20 12.92 -12.27
C TRP A 87 -14.12 13.99 -12.06
N HIS A 88 -13.81 14.80 -13.08
CA HIS A 88 -12.94 15.97 -12.97
C HIS A 88 -13.36 16.95 -11.85
N THR A 89 -14.65 17.01 -11.51
CA THR A 89 -15.16 17.87 -10.43
C THR A 89 -14.91 17.30 -9.02
N ALA A 90 -14.67 15.98 -8.91
CA ALA A 90 -14.52 15.31 -7.62
C ALA A 90 -13.26 15.73 -6.87
N PHE A 91 -12.21 16.17 -7.59
CA PHE A 91 -10.97 16.67 -6.98
C PHE A 91 -11.18 17.88 -6.06
N SER A 92 -12.22 18.69 -6.30
CA SER A 92 -12.57 19.82 -5.43
C SER A 92 -13.22 19.38 -4.10
N ASN A 93 -13.59 18.11 -3.96
CA ASN A 93 -14.14 17.55 -2.73
C ASN A 93 -13.55 16.15 -2.44
N PRO A 94 -12.31 16.08 -1.92
CA PRO A 94 -11.59 14.81 -1.66
C PRO A 94 -12.36 13.78 -0.82
N ARG A 95 -13.13 14.23 0.17
CA ARG A 95 -13.94 13.34 1.00
C ARG A 95 -15.04 12.67 0.18
N ASN A 96 -15.76 13.46 -0.63
CA ASN A 96 -16.81 12.93 -1.49
C ASN A 96 -16.23 12.12 -2.66
N TYR A 97 -15.06 12.49 -3.20
CA TYR A 97 -14.32 11.68 -4.18
C TYR A 97 -14.24 10.23 -3.71
N VAL A 98 -13.73 10.01 -2.49
CA VAL A 98 -13.55 8.66 -1.94
C VAL A 98 -14.88 8.00 -1.64
N LYS A 99 -15.83 8.72 -1.03
CA LYS A 99 -17.17 8.18 -0.74
C LYS A 99 -17.87 7.69 -2.02
N TRP A 100 -17.83 8.47 -3.08
CA TRP A 100 -18.41 8.12 -4.38
C TRP A 100 -17.68 6.95 -5.02
N LEU A 101 -16.35 6.92 -4.93
CA LEU A 101 -15.52 5.86 -5.49
C LEU A 101 -15.86 4.52 -4.84
N VAL A 102 -15.83 4.44 -3.51
CA VAL A 102 -16.16 3.23 -2.74
C VAL A 102 -17.56 2.76 -3.08
N ALA A 103 -18.54 3.66 -3.04
CA ALA A 103 -19.93 3.34 -3.34
C ALA A 103 -20.09 2.78 -4.77
N LEU A 104 -19.35 3.27 -5.75
CA LEU A 104 -19.38 2.74 -7.12
C LEU A 104 -18.67 1.37 -7.19
N LYS A 105 -17.46 1.27 -6.65
CA LYS A 105 -16.61 0.06 -6.72
C LYS A 105 -17.22 -1.15 -5.97
N ASP A 106 -17.99 -0.92 -4.91
CA ASP A 106 -18.67 -2.01 -4.19
C ASP A 106 -19.89 -2.59 -4.93
N ARG A 107 -20.47 -1.85 -5.88
CA ARG A 107 -21.69 -2.26 -6.61
C ARG A 107 -21.42 -2.76 -8.03
N ILE A 108 -20.32 -2.31 -8.64
CA ILE A 108 -20.00 -2.59 -10.05
C ILE A 108 -19.05 -3.81 -10.12
N PRO A 109 -19.27 -4.77 -11.05
CA PRO A 109 -18.40 -5.93 -11.17
C PRO A 109 -16.91 -5.57 -11.30
N PRO A 110 -16.01 -6.27 -10.61
CA PRO A 110 -14.59 -5.89 -10.49
C PRO A 110 -13.77 -6.10 -11.78
N ASP A 111 -14.33 -6.76 -12.78
CA ASP A 111 -13.74 -7.03 -14.09
C ASP A 111 -14.21 -6.01 -15.16
N THR A 112 -14.88 -4.93 -14.75
CA THR A 112 -15.26 -3.80 -15.63
C THR A 112 -14.09 -2.87 -15.91
N ALA A 113 -14.03 -2.28 -17.11
CA ALA A 113 -13.14 -1.15 -17.42
C ALA A 113 -13.80 0.18 -17.04
N TRP A 114 -13.04 1.11 -16.48
CA TRP A 114 -13.54 2.37 -15.92
C TRP A 114 -13.01 3.57 -16.69
N TYR A 115 -13.91 4.28 -17.35
CA TYR A 115 -13.63 5.49 -18.10
C TYR A 115 -13.97 6.75 -17.30
N ALA A 116 -12.98 7.65 -17.15
CA ALA A 116 -13.13 8.97 -16.53
C ALA A 116 -13.04 10.09 -17.58
N PRO A 117 -14.16 10.44 -18.25
CA PRO A 117 -14.15 11.42 -19.33
C PRO A 117 -13.67 12.79 -18.87
N GLY A 118 -12.81 13.42 -19.67
CA GLY A 118 -12.28 14.76 -19.45
C GLY A 118 -11.68 15.02 -18.06
N SER A 119 -11.12 13.99 -17.44
CA SER A 119 -10.62 14.08 -16.05
C SER A 119 -9.11 14.02 -15.93
N ALA A 120 -8.42 13.44 -16.91
CA ALA A 120 -7.00 13.17 -16.84
C ALA A 120 -6.15 14.34 -17.34
N LEU A 121 -5.29 14.84 -16.45
CA LEU A 121 -4.14 15.69 -16.75
C LEU A 121 -2.87 14.92 -16.37
N PRO A 122 -1.71 15.25 -16.96
CA PRO A 122 -0.44 14.63 -16.55
C PRO A 122 -0.20 14.74 -15.04
N SER A 123 -0.63 15.85 -14.41
CA SER A 123 -0.50 16.13 -12.98
C SER A 123 -1.38 15.29 -12.06
N ASN A 124 -2.39 14.57 -12.56
CA ASN A 124 -3.38 13.86 -11.74
C ASN A 124 -3.63 12.40 -12.15
N VAL A 125 -3.18 11.97 -13.32
CA VAL A 125 -3.54 10.66 -13.86
C VAL A 125 -3.03 9.50 -12.99
N TYR A 126 -1.92 9.68 -12.27
CA TYR A 126 -1.43 8.68 -11.32
C TYR A 126 -2.45 8.36 -10.21
N ILE A 127 -3.18 9.36 -9.69
CA ILE A 127 -4.15 9.14 -8.61
C ILE A 127 -5.51 8.68 -9.14
N LEU A 128 -5.86 9.02 -10.38
CA LEU A 128 -6.98 8.41 -11.09
C LEU A 128 -6.75 6.90 -11.30
N CYS A 129 -5.57 6.53 -11.81
CA CYS A 129 -5.17 5.13 -11.93
C CYS A 129 -5.14 4.44 -10.57
N TYR A 130 -4.58 5.08 -9.52
CA TYR A 130 -4.59 4.55 -8.16
C TYR A 130 -6.00 4.35 -7.58
N SER A 131 -6.97 5.12 -8.06
CA SER A 131 -8.40 4.96 -7.73
C SER A 131 -9.09 3.88 -8.58
N GLY A 132 -8.38 3.27 -9.52
CA GLY A 132 -8.87 2.19 -10.38
C GLY A 132 -9.64 2.65 -11.62
N PHE A 133 -9.35 3.85 -12.14
CA PHE A 133 -9.72 4.23 -13.50
C PHE A 133 -8.71 3.68 -14.50
N ASP A 134 -9.19 3.18 -15.64
CA ASP A 134 -8.35 2.52 -16.65
C ASP A 134 -8.35 3.27 -17.98
N LEU A 135 -9.41 4.01 -18.31
CA LEU A 135 -9.54 4.67 -19.60
C LEU A 135 -9.72 6.18 -19.44
N PHE A 136 -9.06 6.92 -20.32
CA PHE A 136 -9.05 8.39 -20.35
C PHE A 136 -9.20 8.92 -21.78
N ASP A 137 -9.40 10.23 -21.91
CA ASP A 137 -9.44 10.94 -23.19
C ASP A 137 -8.58 12.21 -23.15
N PHE A 138 -8.50 12.91 -24.28
CA PHE A 138 -7.72 14.13 -24.41
C PHE A 138 -8.47 15.42 -24.05
N THR A 139 -9.73 15.35 -23.63
CA THR A 139 -10.59 16.54 -23.44
C THR A 139 -10.00 17.53 -22.43
N ALA A 140 -9.47 17.03 -21.31
CA ALA A 140 -8.91 17.89 -20.27
C ALA A 140 -7.63 18.61 -20.72
N VAL A 141 -6.73 17.91 -21.42
CA VAL A 141 -5.49 18.49 -21.95
C VAL A 141 -5.73 19.41 -23.14
N ASP A 142 -6.75 19.13 -23.96
CA ASP A 142 -7.16 20.02 -25.05
C ASP A 142 -7.77 21.31 -24.51
N LEU A 143 -8.62 21.21 -23.48
CA LEU A 143 -9.16 22.37 -22.78
C LEU A 143 -8.04 23.20 -22.14
N ALA A 144 -7.08 22.55 -21.48
CA ALA A 144 -5.91 23.24 -20.91
C ALA A 144 -5.12 23.98 -22.00
N SER A 145 -4.91 23.35 -23.16
CA SER A 145 -4.26 23.97 -24.31
C SER A 145 -5.01 25.21 -24.81
N ALA A 146 -6.34 25.11 -24.96
CA ALA A 146 -7.19 26.23 -25.36
C ALA A 146 -7.18 27.38 -24.33
N GLN A 147 -6.93 27.07 -23.06
CA GLN A 147 -6.73 28.04 -21.98
C GLN A 147 -5.29 28.58 -21.89
N GLY A 148 -4.40 28.20 -22.80
CA GLY A 148 -3.00 28.63 -22.79
C GLY A 148 -2.21 28.03 -21.63
N ARG A 149 -2.46 26.76 -21.30
CA ARG A 149 -1.81 26.04 -20.20
C ARG A 149 -0.88 24.93 -20.73
N PHE A 150 0.36 24.93 -20.25
CA PHE A 150 1.38 23.92 -20.48
C PHE A 150 1.33 22.87 -19.35
N CYS A 151 1.07 21.61 -19.69
CA CYS A 151 0.79 20.55 -18.73
C CYS A 151 1.98 19.59 -18.55
N THR A 152 2.47 19.46 -17.32
CA THR A 152 3.47 18.46 -16.93
C THR A 152 2.97 17.61 -15.77
N PRO A 153 3.65 16.50 -15.44
CA PRO A 153 3.34 15.73 -14.22
C PRO A 153 3.44 16.54 -12.92
N GLU A 154 4.15 17.68 -12.95
CA GLU A 154 4.29 18.58 -11.81
C GLU A 154 3.14 19.60 -11.69
N GLY A 155 2.32 19.76 -12.72
CA GLY A 155 1.19 20.70 -12.73
C GLY A 155 0.92 21.34 -14.08
N GLU A 156 0.03 22.33 -14.08
CA GLU A 156 -0.30 23.15 -15.23
C GLU A 156 0.31 24.54 -15.06
N PHE A 157 0.95 25.04 -16.11
CA PHE A 157 1.68 26.31 -16.12
C PHE A 157 1.21 27.19 -17.28
N PRO A 158 1.54 28.48 -17.34
CA PRO A 158 1.27 29.29 -18.52
C PRO A 158 2.03 28.77 -19.77
N ALA A 159 1.48 29.00 -20.96
CA ALA A 159 1.98 28.46 -22.23
C ALA A 159 3.42 28.91 -22.59
N ASP A 160 3.85 30.07 -22.12
CA ASP A 160 5.20 30.61 -22.34
C ASP A 160 6.30 29.75 -21.69
N LEU A 161 5.96 28.87 -20.74
CA LEU A 161 6.90 27.90 -20.19
C LEU A 161 7.44 26.94 -21.27
N MET A 162 6.72 26.77 -22.39
CA MET A 162 7.20 26.01 -23.54
C MET A 162 8.55 26.53 -24.08
N ASP A 163 8.78 27.85 -24.01
CA ASP A 163 10.00 28.49 -24.50
C ASP A 163 11.20 28.33 -23.56
N SER A 164 10.98 27.84 -22.33
CA SER A 164 12.03 27.66 -21.32
C SER A 164 12.96 26.47 -21.58
N GLY A 165 12.57 25.56 -22.50
CA GLY A 165 13.37 24.37 -22.83
C GLY A 165 13.25 23.20 -21.86
N ILE A 166 12.33 23.24 -20.89
CA ILE A 166 12.11 22.13 -19.92
C ILE A 166 11.60 20.83 -20.58
N CYS A 167 11.10 20.91 -21.81
CA CYS A 167 10.64 19.77 -22.57
C CYS A 167 11.11 19.88 -24.02
N THR A 168 11.52 18.74 -24.59
CA THR A 168 12.02 18.64 -25.97
C THR A 168 11.13 17.74 -26.83
N CYS A 169 9.86 17.54 -26.45
CA CYS A 169 8.93 16.73 -27.23
C CYS A 169 8.61 17.35 -28.60
N GLU A 170 7.95 16.59 -29.46
CA GLU A 170 7.57 17.05 -30.81
C GLU A 170 6.71 18.31 -30.76
N GLY A 171 5.70 18.35 -29.88
CA GLY A 171 4.88 19.56 -29.68
C GLY A 171 5.71 20.79 -29.32
N CYS A 172 6.64 20.68 -28.36
CA CYS A 172 7.52 21.80 -28.00
C CYS A 172 8.43 22.23 -29.15
N ARG A 173 8.97 21.29 -29.94
CA ARG A 173 9.81 21.62 -31.10
C ARG A 173 9.03 22.34 -32.20
N ASN A 174 7.75 22.02 -32.34
CA ASN A 174 6.87 22.60 -33.34
C ASN A 174 6.13 23.85 -32.85
N GLY A 175 6.27 24.22 -31.56
CA GLY A 175 5.44 25.27 -30.95
C GLY A 175 3.96 24.89 -30.81
N ASP A 176 3.64 23.60 -30.82
CA ASP A 176 2.27 23.07 -30.73
C ASP A 176 1.98 22.62 -29.29
N LEU A 177 1.25 23.48 -28.56
CA LEU A 177 0.84 23.24 -27.18
C LEU A 177 -0.14 22.06 -27.04
N VAL A 178 -1.03 21.86 -28.02
CA VAL A 178 -2.00 20.75 -28.01
C VAL A 178 -1.26 19.44 -28.14
N GLN A 179 -0.35 19.34 -29.12
CA GLN A 179 0.49 18.17 -29.30
C GLN A 179 1.37 17.91 -28.07
N HIS A 180 1.95 18.96 -27.47
CA HIS A 180 2.72 18.81 -26.23
C HIS A 180 1.89 18.21 -25.10
N ASN A 181 0.72 18.79 -24.80
CA ASN A 181 -0.10 18.37 -23.65
C ASN A 181 -0.63 16.95 -23.83
N ARG A 182 -1.07 16.57 -25.04
CA ARG A 182 -1.47 15.18 -25.35
C ARG A 182 -0.30 14.20 -25.18
N LEU A 183 0.88 14.53 -25.71
CA LEU A 183 2.09 13.70 -25.53
C LEU A 183 2.50 13.58 -24.06
N SER A 184 2.37 14.65 -23.29
CA SER A 184 2.64 14.68 -21.84
C SER A 184 1.74 13.70 -21.10
N LEU A 185 0.44 13.71 -21.39
CA LEU A 185 -0.52 12.79 -20.77
C LEU A 185 -0.21 11.32 -21.13
N VAL A 186 0.01 11.03 -22.42
CA VAL A 186 0.34 9.66 -22.87
C VAL A 186 1.61 9.16 -22.17
N ARG A 187 2.66 9.99 -22.09
CA ARG A 187 3.92 9.62 -21.42
C ARG A 187 3.70 9.32 -19.95
N GLU A 188 2.94 10.14 -19.24
CA GLU A 188 2.67 9.91 -17.83
C GLU A 188 1.83 8.65 -17.61
N ILE A 189 0.83 8.38 -18.46
CA ILE A 189 0.08 7.12 -18.41
C ILE A 189 1.01 5.92 -18.59
N ARG A 190 1.95 5.97 -19.54
CA ARG A 190 2.93 4.87 -19.73
C ARG A 190 3.86 4.70 -18.54
N LEU A 191 4.27 5.80 -17.89
CA LEU A 191 5.05 5.75 -16.64
C LEU A 191 4.24 5.08 -15.54
N VAL A 192 2.99 5.52 -15.32
CA VAL A 192 2.07 4.94 -14.33
C VAL A 192 1.85 3.46 -14.59
N SER A 193 1.63 3.05 -15.85
CA SER A 193 1.52 1.64 -16.24
C SER A 193 2.75 0.83 -15.88
N TRP A 194 3.96 1.37 -16.04
CA TRP A 194 5.19 0.70 -15.60
C TRP A 194 5.20 0.53 -14.08
N PHE A 195 4.85 1.56 -13.31
CA PHE A 195 4.79 1.45 -11.84
C PHE A 195 3.74 0.44 -11.35
N ILE A 196 2.59 0.33 -12.02
CA ILE A 196 1.61 -0.75 -11.75
C ILE A 196 2.23 -2.11 -12.06
N ALA A 197 2.92 -2.25 -13.19
CA ALA A 197 3.52 -3.51 -13.62
C ALA A 197 4.57 -4.05 -12.64
N GLU A 198 5.26 -3.13 -11.98
CA GLU A 198 6.30 -3.38 -10.98
C GLU A 198 5.76 -3.43 -9.55
N SER A 199 4.44 -3.26 -9.33
CA SER A 199 3.82 -3.20 -7.99
C SER A 199 4.40 -2.09 -7.10
N ARG A 200 4.71 -0.93 -7.70
CA ARG A 200 5.33 0.25 -7.06
C ARG A 200 4.47 1.51 -7.20
N LEU A 201 3.19 1.37 -7.57
CA LEU A 201 2.35 2.54 -7.84
C LEU A 201 2.15 3.39 -6.59
N ARG A 202 2.00 2.76 -5.42
CA ARG A 202 1.80 3.50 -4.15
C ARG A 202 2.97 4.44 -3.85
N GLU A 203 4.21 4.04 -4.13
CA GLU A 203 5.39 4.88 -3.98
C GLU A 203 5.39 6.08 -4.94
N LEU A 204 4.95 5.89 -6.20
CA LEU A 204 4.77 7.00 -7.13
C LEU A 204 3.70 7.98 -6.64
N VAL A 205 2.55 7.45 -6.17
CA VAL A 205 1.43 8.25 -5.67
C VAL A 205 1.86 9.11 -4.48
N GLU A 206 2.55 8.53 -3.49
CA GLU A 206 3.02 9.25 -2.31
C GLU A 206 4.07 10.31 -2.63
N ALA A 207 4.90 10.09 -3.65
CA ALA A 207 5.85 11.08 -4.12
C ALA A 207 5.15 12.26 -4.81
N ARG A 208 4.17 11.98 -5.68
CA ARG A 208 3.51 12.99 -6.53
C ARG A 208 2.37 13.73 -5.83
N CYS A 209 1.62 13.08 -4.95
CA CYS A 209 0.41 13.66 -4.34
C CYS A 209 0.68 14.96 -3.59
N ARG A 210 1.91 15.15 -3.09
CA ARG A 210 2.32 16.33 -2.31
C ARG A 210 2.34 17.63 -3.08
N LEU A 211 2.28 17.59 -4.41
CA LEU A 211 2.15 18.79 -5.22
C LEU A 211 0.75 19.42 -5.14
N HIS A 212 -0.26 18.66 -4.67
CA HIS A 212 -1.64 19.13 -4.59
C HIS A 212 -2.31 18.69 -3.27
N SER A 213 -2.80 19.67 -2.49
CA SER A 213 -3.48 19.39 -1.22
C SER A 213 -4.70 18.47 -1.36
N SER A 214 -5.43 18.56 -2.48
CA SER A 214 -6.55 17.68 -2.79
C SER A 214 -6.11 16.23 -2.97
N HIS A 215 -4.97 15.97 -3.61
CA HIS A 215 -4.47 14.61 -3.81
C HIS A 215 -3.98 13.98 -2.51
N VAL A 216 -3.30 14.75 -1.65
CA VAL A 216 -2.97 14.31 -0.28
C VAL A 216 -4.24 13.93 0.50
N ALA A 217 -5.28 14.76 0.41
CA ALA A 217 -6.54 14.49 1.09
C ALA A 217 -7.27 13.25 0.51
N ILE A 218 -7.25 13.04 -0.81
CA ILE A 218 -7.79 11.82 -1.44
C ILE A 218 -7.05 10.59 -0.93
N LEU A 219 -5.71 10.64 -0.91
CA LEU A 219 -4.88 9.51 -0.44
C LEU A 219 -5.21 9.14 1.01
N ARG A 220 -5.25 10.14 1.90
CA ARG A 220 -5.59 9.92 3.32
C ARG A 220 -7.00 9.40 3.51
N HIS A 221 -7.97 9.94 2.78
CA HIS A 221 -9.35 9.45 2.86
C HIS A 221 -9.50 8.03 2.29
N LEU A 222 -8.70 7.63 1.30
CA LEU A 222 -8.64 6.23 0.86
C LEU A 222 -8.05 5.34 1.95
N ASP A 223 -6.96 5.77 2.60
CA ASP A 223 -6.34 5.04 3.69
C ASP A 223 -7.28 4.87 4.90
N ASP A 224 -8.11 5.87 5.18
CA ASP A 224 -9.18 5.79 6.20
C ASP A 224 -10.25 4.72 5.87
N GLN A 225 -10.34 4.26 4.61
CA GLN A 225 -11.22 3.16 4.20
C GLN A 225 -10.54 1.80 4.35
N GLU A 226 -10.10 1.48 5.56
CA GLU A 226 -9.24 0.31 5.85
C GLU A 226 -9.77 -1.00 5.25
N GLU A 227 -11.05 -1.35 5.49
CA GLU A 227 -11.65 -2.58 4.97
C GLU A 227 -11.73 -2.60 3.45
N PHE A 228 -12.05 -1.45 2.84
CA PHE A 228 -12.09 -1.33 1.39
C PHE A 228 -10.69 -1.51 0.79
N MET A 229 -9.68 -0.81 1.31
CA MET A 229 -8.32 -0.92 0.80
C MET A 229 -7.71 -2.30 1.06
N GLU A 230 -7.96 -2.90 2.22
CA GLU A 230 -7.49 -4.25 2.56
C GLU A 230 -8.01 -5.31 1.59
N ARG A 231 -9.29 -5.24 1.19
CA ARG A 231 -9.87 -6.15 0.18
C ARG A 231 -9.19 -6.04 -1.18
N HIS A 232 -8.55 -4.91 -1.47
CA HIS A 232 -7.95 -4.64 -2.78
C HIS A 232 -6.42 -4.74 -2.80
N ALA A 233 -5.76 -4.67 -1.64
CA ALA A 233 -4.31 -4.73 -1.53
C ALA A 233 -3.77 -6.18 -1.69
N PRO A 234 -2.65 -6.37 -2.42
CA PRO A 234 -2.04 -7.70 -2.55
C PRO A 234 -1.57 -8.22 -1.18
N VAL A 235 -1.63 -9.54 -0.97
CA VAL A 235 -1.16 -10.17 0.28
C VAL A 235 0.35 -9.98 0.46
N ALA A 236 1.11 -10.12 -0.62
CA ALA A 236 2.54 -9.89 -0.69
C ALA A 236 2.92 -9.31 -2.05
N ARG A 237 4.03 -8.57 -2.10
CA ARG A 237 4.61 -8.04 -3.34
C ARG A 237 6.00 -8.65 -3.56
N ALA A 238 6.39 -8.78 -4.82
CA ALA A 238 7.75 -9.20 -5.21
C ALA A 238 8.79 -8.07 -5.08
N VAL A 239 8.36 -6.87 -4.68
CA VAL A 239 9.20 -5.68 -4.49
C VAL A 239 9.18 -5.23 -3.04
N GLN A 240 10.19 -4.45 -2.66
CA GLN A 240 10.22 -3.87 -1.33
C GLN A 240 9.14 -2.81 -1.15
N LEU A 241 8.54 -2.77 0.04
CA LEU A 241 7.68 -1.71 0.50
C LEU A 241 8.54 -0.48 0.85
N GLY A 242 8.33 0.62 0.12
CA GLY A 242 9.01 1.89 0.42
C GLY A 242 8.34 2.59 1.59
N ALA A 243 9.00 2.63 2.74
CA ALA A 243 8.58 3.32 3.96
C ALA A 243 9.30 4.67 4.07
N THR A 244 9.04 5.56 3.10
CA THR A 244 9.73 6.85 2.97
C THR A 244 8.82 8.04 3.33
N THR A 245 7.60 7.78 3.78
CA THR A 245 6.58 8.77 4.13
C THR A 245 5.78 8.32 5.36
N GLY A 246 5.10 9.23 6.05
CA GLY A 246 4.22 8.89 7.18
C GLY A 246 2.97 8.11 6.76
N GLU A 247 2.49 8.30 5.52
CA GLU A 247 1.36 7.57 4.94
C GLU A 247 1.60 6.05 4.89
N VAL A 248 2.85 5.59 5.02
CA VAL A 248 3.18 4.16 5.13
C VAL A 248 2.49 3.48 6.32
N LEU A 249 2.30 4.20 7.45
CA LEU A 249 1.69 3.65 8.67
C LEU A 249 0.23 3.25 8.46
N HIS A 250 -0.41 3.82 7.44
CA HIS A 250 -1.80 3.56 7.09
C HIS A 250 -1.96 2.62 5.88
N ARG A 251 -0.86 2.17 5.27
CA ARG A 251 -0.94 1.22 4.15
C ARG A 251 -1.51 -0.11 4.62
N ALA A 252 -2.41 -0.67 3.81
CA ALA A 252 -3.08 -1.93 4.11
C ALA A 252 -2.10 -3.06 4.49
N GLU A 253 -0.93 -3.16 3.85
CA GLU A 253 0.06 -4.20 4.18
C GLU A 253 0.64 -4.04 5.60
N VAL A 254 0.86 -2.81 6.06
CA VAL A 254 1.39 -2.48 7.39
C VAL A 254 0.32 -2.72 8.45
N VAL A 255 -0.87 -2.17 8.24
CA VAL A 255 -2.02 -2.33 9.14
C VAL A 255 -2.41 -3.80 9.27
N ARG A 256 -2.48 -4.54 8.16
CA ARG A 256 -2.72 -5.99 8.15
C ARG A 256 -1.68 -6.75 8.96
N PHE A 257 -0.40 -6.44 8.77
CA PHE A 257 0.68 -7.13 9.48
C PHE A 257 0.55 -6.94 10.98
N ALA A 258 0.45 -5.69 11.42
CA ALA A 258 0.26 -5.31 12.82
C ALA A 258 -1.02 -5.92 13.42
N ASP A 259 -2.15 -5.82 12.71
CA ASP A 259 -3.41 -6.37 13.19
C ASP A 259 -3.31 -7.88 13.37
N ARG A 260 -2.79 -8.62 12.39
CA ARG A 260 -2.65 -10.08 12.47
C ARG A 260 -1.65 -10.52 13.54
N VAL A 261 -0.61 -9.72 13.84
CA VAL A 261 0.26 -9.96 15.01
C VAL A 261 -0.57 -9.88 16.31
N CYS A 262 -1.45 -8.89 16.41
CA CYS A 262 -2.27 -8.66 17.60
C CYS A 262 -3.52 -9.54 17.68
N THR A 263 -4.04 -10.07 16.58
CA THR A 263 -5.32 -10.81 16.56
C THR A 263 -5.12 -12.30 16.30
N ARG A 264 -4.19 -12.69 15.42
CA ARG A 264 -4.06 -14.08 14.95
C ARG A 264 -2.81 -14.81 15.43
N TYR A 265 -1.65 -14.17 15.40
CA TYR A 265 -0.37 -14.79 15.74
C TYR A 265 -0.38 -15.40 17.15
N THR A 266 0.21 -16.58 17.28
CA THR A 266 0.39 -17.29 18.55
C THR A 266 1.89 -17.37 18.86
N PRO A 267 2.37 -16.79 19.97
CA PRO A 267 3.79 -16.85 20.34
C PRO A 267 4.23 -18.26 20.75
N PRO A 268 5.55 -18.53 20.75
CA PRO A 268 6.09 -19.77 21.29
C PRO A 268 5.84 -19.87 22.81
N GLU A 269 5.99 -21.07 23.35
CA GLU A 269 5.85 -21.30 24.79
C GLU A 269 6.97 -20.57 25.56
N GLY A 270 6.59 -19.50 26.26
CA GLY A 270 7.49 -18.68 27.06
C GLY A 270 6.78 -17.39 27.49
N ARG A 271 7.00 -16.94 28.73
CA ARG A 271 6.41 -15.70 29.27
C ARG A 271 7.44 -14.61 29.58
N CYS A 272 8.72 -14.92 29.42
CA CYS A 272 9.80 -13.95 29.37
C CYS A 272 9.93 -13.41 27.93
N VAL A 273 9.84 -12.10 27.77
CA VAL A 273 9.93 -11.39 26.49
C VAL A 273 11.16 -10.48 26.47
N VAL A 274 11.85 -10.43 25.34
CA VAL A 274 12.88 -9.41 25.07
C VAL A 274 12.46 -8.59 23.85
N LEU A 275 12.40 -7.27 24.04
CA LEU A 275 12.22 -6.30 22.97
C LEU A 275 13.58 -5.90 22.40
N LEU A 276 13.73 -6.03 21.08
CA LEU A 276 14.98 -5.83 20.34
C LEU A 276 14.87 -4.72 19.31
N PRO A 277 15.97 -4.00 19.02
CA PRO A 277 15.98 -3.01 17.95
C PRO A 277 15.91 -3.73 16.59
N CYS A 278 15.46 -3.01 15.57
CA CYS A 278 15.51 -3.49 14.19
C CYS A 278 16.95 -3.50 13.62
N SER A 279 17.12 -3.99 12.39
CA SER A 279 18.37 -3.86 11.64
C SER A 279 18.14 -3.52 10.17
N ALA A 280 19.06 -2.75 9.58
CA ALA A 280 19.01 -2.41 8.15
C ALA A 280 18.97 -3.66 7.25
N ARG A 281 19.81 -4.67 7.57
CA ARG A 281 19.77 -5.97 6.89
C ARG A 281 18.57 -6.78 7.39
N LYS A 282 17.75 -7.25 6.44
CA LYS A 282 16.61 -8.15 6.69
C LYS A 282 16.79 -9.47 5.92
N PRO A 283 16.25 -10.59 6.41
CA PRO A 283 15.66 -10.78 7.74
C PRO A 283 16.66 -10.48 8.87
N TYR A 284 16.17 -9.96 10.00
CA TYR A 284 17.02 -9.33 11.03
C TYR A 284 18.08 -10.29 11.57
N SER A 285 17.72 -11.56 11.73
CA SER A 285 18.60 -12.65 12.17
C SER A 285 19.88 -12.85 11.36
N LEU A 286 19.97 -12.34 10.13
CA LEU A 286 21.16 -12.40 9.28
C LEU A 286 22.09 -11.19 9.47
N SER A 287 21.69 -10.21 10.27
CA SER A 287 22.53 -9.06 10.60
C SER A 287 23.57 -9.41 11.66
N ARG A 288 24.74 -8.75 11.61
CA ARG A 288 25.79 -8.89 12.64
C ARG A 288 25.29 -8.47 14.02
N SER A 289 24.39 -7.49 14.08
CA SER A 289 23.77 -7.00 15.31
C SER A 289 22.95 -8.09 15.98
N HIS A 290 22.03 -8.72 15.24
CA HIS A 290 21.21 -9.79 15.80
C HIS A 290 21.99 -11.07 16.11
N SER A 291 23.10 -11.36 15.41
CA SER A 291 23.97 -12.47 15.81
C SER A 291 24.52 -12.29 17.23
N GLN A 292 24.91 -11.07 17.60
CA GLN A 292 25.40 -10.77 18.96
C GLN A 292 24.26 -10.81 19.99
N LEU A 293 23.11 -10.19 19.67
CA LEU A 293 21.92 -10.20 20.54
C LEU A 293 21.47 -11.63 20.83
N LYS A 294 21.39 -12.50 19.81
CA LYS A 294 21.06 -13.93 19.98
C LYS A 294 22.05 -14.66 20.88
N GLY A 295 23.34 -14.30 20.80
CA GLY A 295 24.38 -14.83 21.68
C GLY A 295 24.08 -14.54 23.14
N ALA A 296 23.74 -13.28 23.47
CA ALA A 296 23.37 -12.88 24.83
C ALA A 296 22.03 -13.50 25.29
N ILE A 297 21.03 -13.56 24.41
CA ILE A 297 19.72 -14.13 24.76
C ILE A 297 19.81 -15.63 25.03
N GLY A 298 20.62 -16.36 24.25
CA GLY A 298 20.81 -17.80 24.42
C GLY A 298 19.53 -18.63 24.25
N GLY A 299 18.53 -18.08 23.55
CA GLY A 299 17.20 -18.67 23.38
C GLY A 299 16.36 -18.70 24.66
N ARG A 300 16.59 -17.81 25.63
CA ARG A 300 15.88 -17.79 26.93
C ARG A 300 14.71 -16.80 27.01
N ALA A 301 14.21 -16.34 25.87
CA ALA A 301 13.10 -15.40 25.81
C ALA A 301 12.37 -15.47 24.47
N VAL A 302 11.12 -15.02 24.46
CA VAL A 302 10.40 -14.68 23.24
C VAL A 302 10.99 -13.38 22.69
N GLU A 303 11.57 -13.45 21.50
CA GLU A 303 12.19 -12.31 20.84
C GLU A 303 11.17 -11.51 19.99
N LEU A 304 10.99 -10.23 20.32
CA LEU A 304 10.13 -9.30 19.57
C LEU A 304 10.94 -8.11 19.09
N ILE A 305 10.87 -7.79 17.80
CA ILE A 305 11.63 -6.69 17.18
C ILE A 305 10.72 -5.47 17.06
N VAL A 306 11.08 -4.38 17.73
CA VAL A 306 10.37 -3.09 17.65
C VAL A 306 10.91 -2.30 16.47
N THR A 307 10.02 -1.87 15.58
CA THR A 307 10.43 -1.26 14.30
C THR A 307 9.36 -0.34 13.73
N SER A 308 9.77 0.68 12.98
CA SER A 308 8.91 1.44 12.08
C SER A 308 9.14 0.94 10.65
N PRO A 309 8.09 0.71 9.84
CA PRO A 309 6.69 1.11 10.07
C PRO A 309 5.80 0.04 10.73
N LEU A 310 6.32 -1.16 11.05
CA LEU A 310 5.46 -2.30 11.40
C LEU A 310 5.02 -2.37 12.85
N GLY A 311 5.56 -1.51 13.71
CA GLY A 311 5.37 -1.51 15.16
C GLY A 311 6.13 -2.63 15.84
N LEU A 312 5.76 -3.88 15.54
CA LEU A 312 6.26 -5.07 16.22
C LEU A 312 6.39 -6.26 15.26
N VAL A 313 7.56 -6.88 15.20
CA VAL A 313 7.81 -8.10 14.42
C VAL A 313 8.28 -9.21 15.36
N PRO A 314 7.44 -10.22 15.65
CA PRO A 314 7.90 -11.45 16.30
C PRO A 314 8.96 -12.18 15.48
N ARG A 315 9.95 -12.81 16.14
CA ARG A 315 11.06 -13.49 15.46
C ARG A 315 10.62 -14.52 14.42
N GLU A 316 9.53 -15.25 14.65
CA GLU A 316 8.98 -16.23 13.70
C GLU A 316 8.50 -15.61 12.39
N LEU A 317 8.16 -14.31 12.41
CA LEU A 317 7.57 -13.59 11.28
C LEU A 317 8.58 -12.73 10.52
N GLU A 318 9.87 -12.76 10.88
CA GLU A 318 10.87 -11.87 10.28
C GLU A 318 11.14 -12.12 8.78
N MET A 319 10.67 -13.26 8.24
CA MET A 319 10.73 -13.61 6.81
C MET A 319 9.44 -13.28 6.05
N VAL A 320 8.38 -12.92 6.77
CA VAL A 320 7.06 -12.68 6.18
C VAL A 320 7.00 -11.27 5.62
N TYR A 321 6.39 -11.10 4.44
CA TYR A 321 6.15 -9.77 3.89
C TYR A 321 5.16 -8.99 4.76
N PRO A 322 5.40 -7.70 5.07
CA PRO A 322 6.51 -6.85 4.61
C PRO A 322 7.76 -6.84 5.52
N ALA A 323 7.81 -7.59 6.62
CA ALA A 323 8.89 -7.54 7.61
C ALA A 323 10.29 -7.83 7.06
N ALA A 324 10.41 -8.74 6.09
CA ALA A 324 11.68 -8.98 5.40
C ALA A 324 11.97 -7.97 4.27
N HIS A 325 10.96 -7.23 3.83
CA HIS A 325 10.94 -6.57 2.51
C HIS A 325 10.47 -5.11 2.57
N TYR A 326 10.82 -4.36 3.61
CA TYR A 326 10.62 -2.91 3.62
C TYR A 326 11.96 -2.18 3.52
N ASP A 327 11.93 -0.95 3.00
CA ASP A 327 13.06 -0.02 3.01
C ASP A 327 12.64 1.26 3.73
N VAL A 328 13.49 1.75 4.64
CA VAL A 328 13.18 2.88 5.53
C VAL A 328 14.45 3.74 5.70
N PRO A 329 14.34 5.08 5.74
CA PRO A 329 15.48 5.92 6.07
C PRO A 329 15.92 5.68 7.53
N VAL A 330 17.15 5.19 7.72
CA VAL A 330 17.70 4.91 9.07
C VAL A 330 18.31 6.19 9.65
N THR A 331 17.46 7.08 10.14
CA THR A 331 17.88 8.36 10.75
C THR A 331 18.02 8.29 12.27
N GLY A 332 17.41 7.28 12.91
CA GLY A 332 17.29 7.17 14.37
C GLY A 332 16.23 8.08 14.98
N TYR A 333 15.64 8.97 14.19
CA TYR A 333 14.51 9.81 14.58
C TYR A 333 13.20 9.04 14.38
N TRP A 334 12.30 9.13 15.36
CA TRP A 334 10.94 8.61 15.30
C TRP A 334 9.99 9.77 15.57
N ASP A 335 9.04 9.99 14.67
CA ASP A 335 8.01 11.00 14.89
C ASP A 335 6.92 10.52 15.86
N ARG A 336 5.99 11.42 16.20
CA ARG A 336 4.90 11.12 17.16
C ARG A 336 3.92 10.08 16.63
N GLU A 337 3.70 10.01 15.32
CA GLU A 337 2.79 9.04 14.71
C GLU A 337 3.43 7.66 14.72
N GLU A 338 4.72 7.55 14.40
CA GLU A 338 5.50 6.30 14.49
C GLU A 338 5.54 5.76 15.92
N LEU A 339 5.80 6.64 16.91
CA LEU A 339 5.79 6.28 18.33
C LEU A 339 4.42 5.77 18.78
N ALA A 340 3.34 6.50 18.42
CA ALA A 340 1.98 6.14 18.79
C ALA A 340 1.54 4.83 18.13
N PHE A 341 1.88 4.62 16.86
CA PHE A 341 1.59 3.41 16.12
C PHE A 341 2.29 2.20 16.76
N ALA A 342 3.61 2.26 16.95
CA ALA A 342 4.36 1.16 17.55
C ALA A 342 3.91 0.86 18.98
N ALA A 343 3.67 1.89 19.80
CA ALA A 343 3.16 1.72 21.16
C ALA A 343 1.76 1.06 21.18
N GLY A 344 0.90 1.44 20.23
CA GLY A 344 -0.43 0.85 20.06
C GLY A 344 -0.38 -0.63 19.69
N VAL A 345 0.50 -1.02 18.77
CA VAL A 345 0.71 -2.43 18.40
C VAL A 345 1.27 -3.24 19.57
N LEU A 346 2.29 -2.71 20.25
CA LEU A 346 2.90 -3.35 21.43
C LEU A 346 1.89 -3.56 22.57
N SER A 347 1.08 -2.55 22.94
CA SER A 347 0.10 -2.73 24.04
C SER A 347 -0.96 -3.77 23.68
N ARG A 348 -1.49 -3.75 22.45
CA ARG A 348 -2.44 -4.78 21.97
C ARG A 348 -1.84 -6.18 22.00
N TYR A 349 -0.56 -6.32 21.61
CA TYR A 349 0.14 -7.59 21.66
C TYR A 349 0.25 -8.11 23.10
N PHE A 350 0.61 -7.24 24.05
CA PHE A 350 0.73 -7.60 25.46
C PHE A 350 -0.61 -7.91 26.12
N GLU A 351 -1.68 -7.19 25.78
CA GLU A 351 -3.04 -7.47 26.25
C GLU A 351 -3.49 -8.88 25.83
N LYS A 352 -3.20 -9.29 24.59
CA LYS A 352 -3.48 -10.64 24.11
C LYS A 352 -2.55 -11.70 24.71
N ASN A 353 -1.27 -11.36 24.89
CA ASN A 353 -0.23 -12.29 25.34
C ASN A 353 0.49 -11.73 26.58
N PRO A 354 -0.14 -11.75 27.77
CA PRO A 354 0.44 -11.15 28.97
C PRO A 354 1.79 -11.80 29.33
N PRO A 355 2.89 -11.04 29.26
CA PRO A 355 4.20 -11.54 29.68
C PRO A 355 4.31 -11.56 31.21
N GLU A 356 5.16 -12.43 31.75
CA GLU A 356 5.55 -12.40 33.16
C GLU A 356 6.67 -11.39 33.39
N ARG A 357 7.59 -11.27 32.43
CA ARG A 357 8.72 -10.33 32.46
C ARG A 357 8.98 -9.79 31.06
N VAL A 358 9.28 -8.49 30.96
CA VAL A 358 9.62 -7.82 29.71
C VAL A 358 10.94 -7.09 29.85
N PHE A 359 11.94 -7.53 29.09
CA PHE A 359 13.22 -6.85 28.99
C PHE A 359 13.23 -5.94 27.76
N ALA A 360 13.42 -4.64 27.97
CA ALA A 360 13.64 -3.70 26.88
C ALA A 360 15.13 -3.52 26.62
N HIS A 361 15.61 -4.19 25.57
CA HIS A 361 16.97 -4.04 25.09
C HIS A 361 17.01 -3.05 23.92
N LEU A 362 16.49 -1.83 24.16
CA LEU A 362 16.21 -0.82 23.13
C LEU A 362 16.90 0.51 23.46
N GLU A 363 16.94 1.40 22.46
CA GLU A 363 17.35 2.80 22.61
C GLU A 363 16.43 3.72 21.79
N GLY A 364 16.54 5.03 22.01
CA GLY A 364 15.84 6.05 21.21
C GLY A 364 14.32 5.87 21.14
N GLY A 365 13.73 6.16 19.97
CA GLY A 365 12.28 6.07 19.76
C GLY A 365 11.69 4.67 19.93
N ALA A 366 12.48 3.61 19.68
CA ALA A 366 12.03 2.24 19.97
C ALA A 366 11.84 2.01 21.48
N LEU A 367 12.75 2.52 22.31
CA LEU A 367 12.60 2.45 23.77
C LEU A 367 11.43 3.33 24.27
N GLU A 368 11.27 4.52 23.69
CA GLU A 368 10.16 5.42 24.03
C GLU A 368 8.80 4.78 23.73
N SER A 369 8.60 4.22 22.54
CA SER A 369 7.37 3.49 22.17
C SER A 369 7.12 2.27 23.06
N ALA A 370 8.17 1.54 23.45
CA ALA A 370 8.04 0.42 24.39
C ALA A 370 7.59 0.87 25.79
N ARG A 371 8.12 1.99 26.30
CA ARG A 371 7.67 2.58 27.58
C ARG A 371 6.21 3.03 27.51
N MET A 372 5.83 3.74 26.44
CA MET A 372 4.43 4.13 26.21
C MET A 372 3.48 2.93 26.18
N ALA A 373 3.88 1.82 25.55
CA ALA A 373 3.10 0.59 25.53
C ALA A 373 2.99 -0.07 26.90
N ALA A 374 4.10 -0.12 27.66
CA ALA A 374 4.17 -0.70 28.98
C ALA A 374 3.28 0.06 29.98
N ASP A 375 3.34 1.40 29.97
CA ASP A 375 2.48 2.26 30.80
C ASP A 375 0.99 2.01 30.50
N LYS A 376 0.64 1.87 29.22
CA LYS A 376 -0.74 1.60 28.79
C LYS A 376 -1.22 0.20 29.17
N ALA A 377 -0.35 -0.80 29.09
CA ALA A 377 -0.66 -2.20 29.41
C ALA A 377 -0.53 -2.53 30.91
N GLY A 378 0.00 -1.61 31.73
CA GLY A 378 0.27 -1.86 33.15
C GLY A 378 1.39 -2.88 33.38
N ILE A 379 2.39 -2.89 32.50
CA ILE A 379 3.53 -3.83 32.52
C ILE A 379 4.77 -3.10 33.04
N ASP A 380 5.51 -3.76 33.94
CA ASP A 380 6.84 -3.29 34.33
C ASP A 380 7.88 -3.73 33.29
N LEU A 381 8.77 -2.79 32.94
CA LEU A 381 9.69 -2.93 31.82
C LEU A 381 11.14 -2.81 32.32
N GLU A 382 11.85 -3.92 32.27
CA GLU A 382 13.24 -4.02 32.73
C GLU A 382 14.18 -3.57 31.59
N VAL A 383 14.72 -2.36 31.69
CA VAL A 383 15.64 -1.83 30.67
C VAL A 383 17.04 -2.44 30.85
N THR A 384 17.51 -3.17 29.84
CA THR A 384 18.84 -3.82 29.85
C THR A 384 19.88 -3.12 28.95
N CYS A 385 19.44 -2.12 28.17
CA CYS A 385 20.32 -1.29 27.35
C CYS A 385 20.73 -0.04 28.14
N THR A 386 22.04 0.18 28.32
CA THR A 386 22.55 1.35 29.07
C THR A 386 22.81 2.56 28.18
N ARG A 387 23.43 2.34 27.01
CA ARG A 387 23.77 3.39 26.04
C ARG A 387 23.52 2.99 24.61
N HIS A 388 23.97 1.78 24.26
CA HIS A 388 23.84 1.23 22.92
C HIS A 388 23.62 -0.28 23.01
N PRO A 389 22.64 -0.87 22.31
CA PRO A 389 22.29 -2.29 22.43
C PRO A 389 23.47 -3.24 22.22
N LEU A 390 24.40 -2.88 21.33
CA LEU A 390 25.56 -3.74 21.03
C LEU A 390 26.81 -3.44 21.85
N SER A 391 26.74 -2.57 22.87
CA SER A 391 27.90 -2.36 23.74
C SER A 391 28.15 -3.61 24.59
N PRO A 392 29.43 -3.95 24.91
CA PRO A 392 29.74 -5.10 25.76
C PRO A 392 28.98 -5.08 27.10
N GLU A 393 28.85 -3.89 27.70
CA GLU A 393 28.10 -3.68 28.94
C GLU A 393 26.62 -4.05 28.79
N SER A 394 25.96 -3.60 27.71
CA SER A 394 24.53 -3.88 27.49
C SER A 394 24.29 -5.35 27.16
N LEU A 395 25.17 -5.99 26.38
CA LEU A 395 25.07 -7.41 26.07
C LEU A 395 25.25 -8.29 27.31
N ALA A 396 26.23 -7.96 28.17
CA ALA A 396 26.43 -8.66 29.44
C ALA A 396 25.23 -8.46 30.39
N GLY A 397 24.70 -7.24 30.48
CA GLY A 397 23.51 -6.96 31.28
C GLY A 397 22.26 -7.71 30.79
N LEU A 398 22.09 -7.87 29.48
CA LEU A 398 21.01 -8.68 28.90
C LEU A 398 21.18 -10.17 29.23
N ASP A 399 22.39 -10.72 29.11
CA ASP A 399 22.70 -12.12 29.45
C ASP A 399 22.44 -12.41 30.94
N GLU A 400 22.87 -11.51 31.82
CA GLU A 400 22.67 -11.61 33.26
C GLU A 400 21.18 -11.51 33.64
N ALA A 401 20.45 -10.56 33.05
CA ALA A 401 19.03 -10.37 33.31
C ALA A 401 18.17 -11.60 32.93
N LEU A 402 18.61 -12.34 31.89
CA LEU A 402 18.00 -13.59 31.42
C LEU A 402 18.54 -14.84 32.14
N SER A 403 19.38 -14.68 33.17
CA SER A 403 19.88 -15.81 33.95
C SER A 403 18.73 -16.54 34.67
N GLY A 404 18.67 -17.86 34.52
CA GLY A 404 17.61 -18.70 35.10
C GLY A 404 16.33 -18.82 34.26
N GLU A 405 16.18 -18.02 33.20
CA GLU A 405 15.02 -18.10 32.31
C GLU A 405 15.02 -19.38 31.46
N ARG A 406 13.82 -19.89 31.15
CA ARG A 406 13.64 -21.14 30.39
C ARG A 406 13.96 -20.95 28.92
N LYS A 407 14.45 -22.01 28.27
CA LYS A 407 14.63 -22.01 26.81
C LYS A 407 13.28 -21.92 26.09
N VAL A 408 13.21 -21.03 25.11
CA VAL A 408 12.11 -20.83 24.18
C VAL A 408 12.50 -21.42 22.83
N THR A 409 11.59 -22.19 22.24
CA THR A 409 11.78 -22.77 20.91
C THR A 409 10.93 -22.01 19.91
N HIS A 410 11.59 -21.22 19.06
CA HIS A 410 10.94 -20.50 17.97
C HIS A 410 10.61 -21.44 16.80
N ASP A 411 9.38 -21.39 16.30
CA ASP A 411 8.91 -22.17 15.16
C ASP A 411 8.31 -21.24 14.10
N ALA A 412 9.11 -20.93 13.08
CA ALA A 412 8.71 -20.02 12.00
C ALA A 412 7.48 -20.54 11.23
N VAL A 413 7.32 -21.86 11.08
CA VAL A 413 6.21 -22.46 10.31
C VAL A 413 4.91 -22.29 11.08
N ARG A 414 4.92 -22.62 12.38
CA ARG A 414 3.77 -22.42 13.27
C ARG A 414 3.43 -20.94 13.41
N GLY A 415 4.43 -20.09 13.63
CA GLY A 415 4.25 -18.64 13.74
C GLY A 415 3.61 -18.06 12.48
N THR A 416 4.13 -18.41 11.30
CA THR A 416 3.58 -17.92 10.03
C THR A 416 2.18 -18.46 9.74
N ALA A 417 1.91 -19.73 10.03
CA ALA A 417 0.57 -20.30 9.86
C ALA A 417 -0.47 -19.61 10.75
N SER A 418 -0.12 -19.37 12.03
CA SER A 418 -1.01 -18.67 12.96
C SER A 418 -1.26 -17.22 12.52
N TRP A 419 -0.23 -16.51 12.07
CA TRP A 419 -0.37 -15.13 11.59
C TRP A 419 -1.19 -15.05 10.29
N GLN A 420 -0.89 -15.88 9.28
CA GLN A 420 -1.51 -15.79 7.96
C GLN A 420 -2.96 -16.28 7.99
N PHE A 421 -3.20 -17.44 8.62
CA PHE A 421 -4.46 -18.18 8.52
C PHE A 421 -5.25 -18.24 9.83
N GLY A 422 -4.69 -17.76 10.95
CA GLY A 422 -5.36 -17.84 12.25
C GLY A 422 -5.47 -19.27 12.79
N CYS A 423 -4.60 -20.19 12.34
CA CYS A 423 -4.65 -21.59 12.75
C CYS A 423 -3.35 -22.02 13.45
N THR A 424 -3.49 -22.96 14.40
CA THR A 424 -2.35 -23.66 14.98
C THR A 424 -2.17 -24.98 14.24
N ILE A 425 -0.94 -25.27 13.84
CA ILE A 425 -0.59 -26.51 13.15
C ILE A 425 0.41 -27.32 13.98
N ASP A 426 0.27 -28.65 13.93
CA ASP A 426 1.29 -29.54 14.47
C ASP A 426 2.48 -29.61 13.51
N THR A 427 3.63 -29.21 14.00
CA THR A 427 4.90 -29.15 13.26
C THR A 427 5.86 -30.28 13.63
N SER A 428 5.48 -31.17 14.56
CA SER A 428 6.36 -32.23 15.08
C SER A 428 6.87 -33.22 14.02
N GLY A 429 6.07 -33.47 12.98
CA GLY A 429 6.43 -34.33 11.84
C GLY A 429 7.17 -33.61 10.70
N LEU A 430 7.30 -32.28 10.76
CA LEU A 430 7.89 -31.49 9.68
C LEU A 430 9.42 -31.44 9.82
N ARG A 431 10.12 -31.70 8.72
CA ARG A 431 11.57 -31.49 8.62
C ARG A 431 11.84 -30.22 7.84
N ILE A 432 12.56 -29.28 8.45
CA ILE A 432 13.01 -28.08 7.77
C ILE A 432 14.24 -28.40 6.92
N ARG A 433 14.18 -28.04 5.63
CA ARG A 433 15.28 -28.14 4.65
C ARG A 433 15.62 -26.76 4.08
N GLY A 434 16.81 -26.65 3.52
CA GLY A 434 17.29 -25.41 2.89
C GLY A 434 18.23 -24.61 3.81
N ARG A 435 18.68 -23.46 3.30
CA ARG A 435 19.54 -22.53 4.03
C ARG A 435 18.76 -21.25 4.27
N TYR A 436 18.67 -20.85 5.53
CA TYR A 436 18.04 -19.59 5.92
C TYR A 436 18.54 -18.42 5.04
N PRO A 437 17.65 -17.60 4.46
CA PRO A 437 16.21 -17.51 4.74
C PRO A 437 15.33 -18.38 3.83
N ARG A 438 15.91 -19.14 2.89
CA ARG A 438 15.19 -20.04 1.99
C ARG A 438 15.00 -21.39 2.65
N LEU A 439 13.90 -21.50 3.40
CA LEU A 439 13.53 -22.69 4.16
C LEU A 439 12.29 -23.36 3.57
N MET A 440 12.23 -24.68 3.66
CA MET A 440 11.10 -25.49 3.23
C MET A 440 10.78 -26.54 4.28
N ALA A 441 9.54 -26.59 4.74
CA ALA A 441 9.02 -27.65 5.59
C ALA A 441 8.54 -28.82 4.73
N VAL A 442 9.05 -30.02 5.04
CA VAL A 442 8.81 -31.25 4.27
C VAL A 442 8.37 -32.36 5.23
N ALA A 443 7.32 -33.10 4.87
CA ALA A 443 6.95 -34.37 5.47
C ALA A 443 6.73 -35.41 4.35
N ASP A 444 7.11 -36.67 4.58
CA ASP A 444 6.96 -37.77 3.61
C ASP A 444 7.49 -37.47 2.19
N ARG A 445 8.62 -36.75 2.13
CA ARG A 445 9.26 -36.28 0.88
C ARG A 445 8.41 -35.31 0.05
N ARG A 446 7.33 -34.76 0.59
CA ARG A 446 6.46 -33.75 -0.04
C ARG A 446 6.64 -32.38 0.62
N PRO A 447 6.73 -31.28 -0.15
CA PRO A 447 6.76 -29.94 0.41
C PRO A 447 5.37 -29.57 0.97
N TYR A 448 5.35 -28.99 2.17
CA TYR A 448 4.12 -28.49 2.81
C TYR A 448 4.11 -26.97 2.95
N PHE A 449 5.28 -26.37 3.16
CA PHE A 449 5.42 -24.94 3.39
C PHE A 449 6.78 -24.46 2.89
N SER A 450 6.85 -23.32 2.21
CA SER A 450 8.09 -22.67 1.82
C SER A 450 8.12 -21.22 2.29
N PHE A 451 9.31 -20.79 2.71
CA PHE A 451 9.65 -19.39 2.89
C PHE A 451 10.36 -18.94 1.62
N ASP A 452 9.58 -18.50 0.64
CA ASP A 452 10.11 -17.94 -0.60
C ASP A 452 10.32 -16.44 -0.39
N THR A 453 11.58 -16.02 -0.33
CA THR A 453 12.00 -14.63 -0.13
C THR A 453 12.16 -13.86 -1.42
#